data_AF-A0A0R1XCX9-F1
#
_entry.id   AF-A0A0R1XCX9-F1
#
_cell.length_a   1.000
_cell.length_b   1.000
_cell.length_c   1.000
_cell.angle_alpha   90.00
_cell.angle_beta   90.00
_cell.angle_gamma   90.00
#
_symmetry.space_group_name_H-M   'P 1'
#
loop_
_entity.id
_entity.type
_entity.pdbx_description
1 polymer ?
#
loop_
_entity_poly.entity_id
_entity_poly.type
_entity_poly.pdbx_seq_one_letter_code
_entity_poly.pdbx_strand_id
1 'polypeptide(L)' 'MIANRFFPSTQRCSNCGCIKTKESYGGKMTLQGDSIYHQHDVYRCYECGLVIDRDDNAVQNLIQYVAGLTPEWETVQR' A
#
# COMPACT_ATOMS: atom_id res chain seq x y z
N MET A 1 -17.76 8.98 -0.02
CA MET A 1 -17.17 8.06 -1.01
C MET A 1 -16.72 6.80 -0.26
N ILE A 2 -16.87 5.62 -0.85
CA ILE A 2 -16.44 4.35 -0.26
C ILE A 2 -15.37 3.77 -1.21
N ALA A 3 -14.23 3.35 -0.66
CA ALA A 3 -13.19 2.70 -1.44
C ALA A 3 -13.62 1.30 -1.89
N ASN A 4 -13.18 0.88 -3.08
CA ASN A 4 -13.40 -0.49 -3.53
C ASN A 4 -12.78 -1.46 -2.51
N ARG A 5 -13.49 -2.56 -2.20
CA ARG A 5 -13.03 -3.59 -1.25
C ARG A 5 -11.65 -4.16 -1.61
N PHE A 6 -11.29 -4.16 -2.88
CA PHE A 6 -10.01 -4.68 -3.39
C PHE A 6 -8.93 -3.60 -3.53
N PHE A 7 -9.18 -2.35 -3.11
CA PHE A 7 -8.16 -1.31 -3.11
C PHE A 7 -7.03 -1.70 -2.14
N PRO A 8 -5.77 -1.76 -2.61
CA PRO A 8 -4.65 -2.31 -1.83
C PRO A 8 -4.07 -1.28 -0.83
N SER A 9 -4.89 -0.68 0.04
CA SER A 9 -4.46 0.41 0.94
C SER A 9 -3.27 0.05 1.84
N THR A 10 -3.16 -1.21 2.28
CA THR A 10 -2.05 -1.70 3.12
C THR A 10 -0.85 -2.23 2.33
N GLN A 11 -1.02 -2.47 1.02
CA GLN A 11 0.05 -3.00 0.16
C GLN A 11 0.70 -1.90 -0.69
N ARG A 12 -0.06 -0.84 -1.01
CA ARG A 12 0.39 0.29 -1.81
C ARG A 12 1.27 1.23 -0.98
N CYS A 13 2.33 1.75 -1.58
CA CYS A 13 3.15 2.78 -0.98
C CYS A 13 2.50 4.14 -1.20
N SER A 14 2.27 4.91 -0.14
CA SER A 14 1.67 6.24 -0.23
C SER A 14 2.56 7.26 -0.95
N ASN A 15 3.88 7.03 -1.01
CA ASN A 15 4.84 7.92 -1.66
C ASN A 15 4.97 7.64 -3.17
N CYS A 16 5.29 6.39 -3.56
CA CYS A 16 5.57 6.07 -4.96
C CYS A 16 4.46 5.28 -5.68
N GLY A 17 3.45 4.81 -4.95
CA GLY A 17 2.34 4.04 -5.51
C GLY A 17 2.64 2.58 -5.87
N CYS A 18 3.86 2.09 -5.64
CA CYS A 18 4.17 0.66 -5.82
C CYS A 18 3.29 -0.21 -4.91
N ILE A 19 2.82 -1.35 -5.43
CA ILE A 19 1.99 -2.31 -4.71
C ILE A 19 2.81 -3.55 -4.40
N LYS A 20 2.94 -3.89 -3.11
CA LYS A 20 3.56 -5.14 -2.68
C LYS A 20 2.75 -6.35 -3.15
N THR A 21 3.38 -7.25 -3.89
CA THR A 21 2.84 -8.57 -4.24
C THR A 21 3.63 -9.67 -3.54
N LYS A 22 3.27 -10.93 -3.77
CA LYS A 22 4.00 -12.07 -3.17
C LYS A 22 5.43 -12.18 -3.76
N GLU A 23 5.60 -11.72 -4.99
CA GLU A 23 6.82 -11.77 -5.78
C GLU A 23 7.70 -10.52 -5.58
N SER A 24 7.14 -9.42 -5.02
CA SER A 24 7.91 -8.23 -4.68
C SER A 24 9.01 -8.53 -3.67
N TYR A 25 10.10 -7.79 -3.73
CA TYR A 25 11.11 -7.82 -2.67
C TYR A 25 10.49 -7.37 -1.34
N GLY A 26 10.65 -8.20 -0.30
CA GLY A 26 9.95 -8.06 0.98
C GLY A 26 8.53 -8.62 1.03
N GLY A 27 8.01 -9.17 -0.07
CA GLY A 27 6.71 -9.81 -0.14
C GLY A 27 5.52 -8.90 0.21
N LYS A 28 4.36 -9.54 0.44
CA LYS A 28 3.15 -8.85 0.88
C LYS A 28 3.30 -8.35 2.32
N MET A 29 2.66 -7.22 2.61
CA MET A 29 2.45 -6.79 3.98
C MET A 29 1.35 -7.65 4.62
N THR A 30 1.72 -8.52 5.55
CA THR A 30 0.77 -9.40 6.26
C THR A 30 0.56 -8.93 7.71
N LEU A 31 -0.28 -9.63 8.47
CA LEU A 31 -0.41 -9.39 9.91
C LEU A 31 0.87 -9.74 10.70
N GLN A 32 1.82 -10.44 10.07
CA GLN A 32 3.14 -10.72 10.63
C GLN A 32 4.20 -9.74 10.09
N GLY A 33 3.79 -8.70 9.36
CA GLY A 33 4.69 -7.78 8.66
C GLY A 33 5.10 -8.28 7.26
N ASP A 34 6.13 -7.62 6.72
CA ASP A 34 6.81 -8.02 5.49
C ASP A 34 7.71 -9.26 5.71
N SER A 35 8.19 -9.86 4.62
CA SER A 35 8.96 -11.11 4.68
C SER A 35 10.43 -10.95 5.11
N ILE A 36 10.92 -9.71 5.30
CA ILE A 36 12.31 -9.41 5.63
C ILE A 36 12.42 -9.05 7.12
N TYR A 37 11.58 -8.13 7.60
CA TYR A 37 11.67 -7.63 8.98
C TYR A 37 10.60 -8.18 9.91
N HIS A 38 9.50 -8.72 9.37
CA HIS A 38 8.39 -9.27 10.16
C HIS A 38 7.80 -8.27 11.18
N GLN A 39 7.82 -6.97 10.84
CA GLN A 39 7.26 -5.88 11.64
C GLN A 39 5.86 -5.56 11.12
N HIS A 40 4.83 -5.85 11.89
CA HIS A 40 3.45 -5.69 11.45
C HIS A 40 2.98 -4.23 11.46
N ASP A 41 3.60 -3.39 12.26
CA ASP A 41 3.32 -1.97 12.48
C ASP A 41 4.12 -1.05 11.55
N VAL A 42 5.22 -1.53 10.96
CA VAL A 42 6.09 -0.72 10.08
C VAL A 42 5.88 -1.08 8.61
N TYR A 43 5.53 -0.09 7.79
CA TYR A 43 5.53 -0.21 6.34
C TYR A 43 6.88 0.22 5.75
N ARG A 44 7.50 -0.67 4.98
CA ARG A 44 8.74 -0.42 4.24
C ARG A 44 8.54 -0.57 2.75
N CYS A 45 8.74 0.50 2.01
CA CYS A 45 8.77 0.45 0.55
C CYS A 45 10.19 0.19 0.07
N TYR A 46 10.40 -0.91 -0.64
CA TYR A 46 11.70 -1.27 -1.20
C TYR A 46 11.98 -0.62 -2.56
N GLU A 47 10.99 0.02 -3.18
CA GLU A 47 11.16 0.76 -4.44
C GLU A 47 11.65 2.19 -4.21
N CYS A 48 11.12 2.89 -3.20
CA CYS A 48 11.45 4.30 -2.92
C CYS A 48 12.10 4.55 -1.56
N GLY A 49 12.29 3.52 -0.74
CA GLY A 49 12.93 3.63 0.57
C GLY A 49 12.06 4.22 1.69
N LEU A 50 10.78 4.50 1.46
CA LEU A 50 9.87 4.99 2.50
C LEU A 50 9.78 3.99 3.66
N VAL A 51 9.94 4.50 4.89
CA VAL A 51 9.70 3.77 6.14
C VAL A 51 8.79 4.61 7.02
N ILE A 52 7.61 4.09 7.33
CA ILE A 52 6.57 4.78 8.11
C ILE A 52 5.71 3.75 8.85
N ASP A 53 4.90 4.20 9.82
CA ASP A 53 3.82 3.39 10.38
C ASP A 53 2.88 2.89 9.27
N ARG A 54 2.48 1.62 9.36
CA ARG A 54 1.66 0.93 8.35
C ARG A 54 0.26 1.54 8.24
N ASP A 55 -0.33 1.93 9.36
CA ASP A 55 -1.67 2.49 9.39
C ASP A 55 -1.66 3.92 8.85
N ASP A 56 -0.61 4.71 9.12
CA ASP A 56 -0.38 6.01 8.48
C ASP A 56 -0.26 5.89 6.94
N ASN A 57 0.51 4.92 6.45
CA ASN A 57 0.60 4.64 5.01
C ASN A 57 -0.79 4.30 4.42
N ALA A 58 -1.57 3.47 5.11
CA ALA A 58 -2.90 3.08 4.66
C ALA A 58 -3.88 4.26 4.64
N VAL A 59 -3.86 5.12 5.65
CA VAL A 59 -4.67 6.35 5.70
C VAL A 59 -4.33 7.27 4.53
N GLN A 60 -3.04 7.49 4.25
CA GLN A 60 -2.62 8.32 3.11
C GLN A 60 -3.10 7.75 1.77
N ASN A 61 -3.02 6.43 1.58
CA ASN A 61 -3.55 5.78 0.38
C ASN A 61 -5.07 5.98 0.24
N LEU A 62 -5.83 5.91 1.33
CA LEU A 62 -7.29 6.16 1.30
C LEU A 62 -7.62 7.63 1.01
N ILE A 63 -6.84 8.58 1.53
CA ILE A 63 -6.97 10.01 1.18
C ILE A 63 -6.71 10.21 -0.32
N GLN A 64 -5.65 9.61 -0.86
CA GLN A 64 -5.32 9.66 -2.29
C GLN A 64 -6.41 9.05 -3.16
N TYR A 65 -7.01 7.94 -2.71
CA TYR A 65 -8.17 7.32 -3.36
C TYR A 65 -9.33 8.30 -3.46
N VAL A 66 -9.66 9.00 -2.37
CA VAL A 66 -10.76 9.97 -2.35
C VAL A 66 -10.47 11.20 -3.21
N ALA A 67 -9.20 11.58 -3.33
CA ALA A 67 -8.76 12.67 -4.19
C ALA A 67 -8.70 12.31 -5.68
N GLY A 68 -8.93 11.04 -6.06
CA GLY A 68 -8.82 10.59 -7.45
C GLY A 68 -7.39 10.51 -7.97
N LEU A 69 -6.41 10.37 -7.07
CA LEU A 69 -4.98 10.30 -7.40
C LEU A 69 -4.47 8.85 -7.55
N THR A 70 -5.38 7.88 -7.68
CA THR A 70 -5.02 6.46 -7.84
C THR A 70 -4.76 6.09 -9.31
N PRO A 71 -4.03 4.99 -9.57
CA PRO A 71 -3.66 4.63 -10.93
C PRO A 71 -4.87 4.23 -11.78
N GLU A 72 -4.74 4.44 -13.09
CA GLU A 72 -5.82 4.32 -14.08
C GLU A 72 -6.53 2.95 -14.12
N TRP A 73 -5.85 1.86 -13.74
CA TRP A 73 -6.44 0.52 -13.69
C TRP A 73 -7.62 0.40 -12.71
N GLU A 74 -7.74 1.33 -11.76
CA GLU A 74 -8.84 1.37 -10.80
C GLU A 74 -10.07 2.12 -11.33
N THR A 75 -9.86 3.10 -12.21
CA THR A 75 -10.95 3.81 -12.92
C THR A 75 -11.64 2.97 -13.98
N VAL A 76 -11.00 1.89 -14.44
CA VAL A 76 -11.52 1.00 -15.50
C VAL A 76 -12.48 -0.08 -14.98
N GLN A 77 -12.49 -0.37 -13.67
CA GLN A 77 -13.39 -1.38 -13.08
C GLN A 77 -14.79 -0.84 -12.70
N ARG A 78 -15.26 0.20 -13.41
CA ARG A 78 -16.59 0.79 -13.23
C ARG A 78 -17.51 0.47 -14.40
#